data_AF-A0A536VKJ5-F1
#
_entry.id   AF-A0A536VKJ5-F1
#
_cell.length_a   1.000
_cell.length_b   1.000
_cell.length_c   1.000
_cell.angle_alpha   90.00
_cell.angle_beta   90.00
_cell.angle_gamma   90.00
#
_symmetry.space_group_name_H-M   'P 1'
#
loop_
_entity.id
_entity.type
_entity.pdbx_description
1 polymer ?
#
loop_
_entity_poly.entity_id
_entity_poly.type
_entity_poly.pdbx_seq_one_letter_code
_entity_poly.pdbx_strand_id
1 'polypeptide(L)' 'MFSRDGRYLYGSSYYTGVSNIFRYEVATGDVVAVSNAESGFFRPVPLADGRLLVLAYTAEGFVPAT' A
#
# COMPACT_ATOMS: atom_id res chain seq x y z
N MET A 1 -3.14 -6.41 -3.86
CA MET A 1 -2.19 -7.17 -4.71
C MET A 1 -1.33 -8.05 -3.85
N PHE A 2 -1.15 -9.30 -4.27
CA PHE A 2 -0.31 -10.24 -3.54
C PHE A 2 1.19 -9.95 -3.74
N SER A 3 2.00 -10.22 -2.71
CA SER A 3 3.44 -10.40 -2.86
C SER A 3 3.73 -11.59 -3.78
N ARG A 4 4.94 -11.65 -4.34
CA ARG A 4 5.35 -12.71 -5.26
C ARG A 4 5.23 -14.12 -4.68
N ASP A 5 5.48 -14.26 -3.39
CA ASP A 5 5.38 -15.51 -2.63
C ASP A 5 3.96 -15.79 -2.11
N GLY A 6 3.00 -14.89 -2.35
CA GLY A 6 1.62 -14.99 -1.87
C GLY A 6 1.44 -14.80 -0.36
N ARG A 7 2.52 -14.58 0.41
CA ARG A 7 2.46 -14.44 1.86
C ARG A 7 1.64 -13.22 2.30
N TYR A 8 1.72 -12.14 1.53
CA TYR A 8 1.12 -10.86 1.87
C TYR A 8 0.16 -10.38 0.80
N LEU A 9 -0.92 -9.73 1.23
CA LEU A 9 -1.79 -8.92 0.40
C LEU A 9 -1.61 -7.45 0.78
N TYR A 10 -1.25 -6.62 -0.19
CA TYR A 10 -1.16 -5.17 -0.03
C TYR A 10 -2.41 -4.49 -0.58
N GLY A 11 -2.93 -3.50 0.15
CA GLY A 11 -4.09 -2.71 -0.26
C GLY A 11 -4.12 -1.36 0.43
N SER A 12 -4.91 -0.43 -0.10
CA SER A 12 -5.18 0.85 0.53
C SER A 12 -6.43 0.80 1.39
N SER A 13 -6.43 1.45 2.55
CA SER A 13 -7.61 1.62 3.42
C SER A 13 -7.58 3.00 4.08
N TYR A 14 -8.75 3.45 4.53
CA TYR A 14 -8.96 4.73 5.21
C TYR A 14 -9.12 4.59 6.74
N TYR A 15 -8.63 3.49 7.34
CA TYR A 15 -8.75 3.26 8.79
C TYR A 15 -8.15 4.37 9.67
N THR A 16 -7.24 5.17 9.13
CA THR A 16 -6.62 6.31 9.83
C THR A 16 -7.15 7.67 9.37
N GLY A 17 -8.26 7.70 8.63
CA GLY A 17 -8.87 8.94 8.09
C GLY A 17 -8.29 9.39 6.74
N VAL A 18 -7.14 8.85 6.33
CA VAL A 18 -6.51 9.07 5.02
C VAL A 18 -6.06 7.74 4.42
N SER A 19 -5.96 7.67 3.09
CA SER A 19 -5.62 6.42 2.38
C SER A 19 -4.19 6.00 2.69
N ASN A 20 -4.01 4.98 3.52
CA ASN A 20 -2.72 4.37 3.78
C ASN A 20 -2.64 2.97 3.17
N ILE A 21 -1.42 2.51 2.92
CA ILE A 21 -1.16 1.15 2.51
C ILE A 21 -1.08 0.26 3.74
N PHE A 22 -1.81 -0.84 3.69
CA PHE A 22 -1.81 -1.89 4.68
C PHE A 22 -1.29 -3.19 4.05
N ARG A 23 -0.59 -3.95 4.86
CA ARG A 23 -0.14 -5.31 4.57
C ARG A 23 -0.96 -6.28 5.42
N TYR A 24 -1.65 -7.19 4.77
CA TYR A 24 -2.34 -8.32 5.37
C TYR A 24 -1.50 -9.59 5.21
N GLU A 25 -1.19 -10.29 6.29
CA GLU A 25 -0.56 -11.61 6.26
C GLU A 25 -1.61 -12.71 6.12
N VAL A 26 -1.52 -13.47 5.02
CA VAL A 26 -2.57 -14.44 4.65
C VAL A 26 -2.69 -15.58 5.68
N ALA A 27 -1.56 -15.99 6.27
CA ALA A 27 -1.53 -17.11 7.20
C ALA A 27 -2.14 -16.80 8.57
N THR A 28 -1.92 -15.59 9.09
CA THR A 28 -2.30 -15.21 10.46
C THR A 28 -3.53 -14.31 10.51
N GLY A 29 -3.81 -13.61 9.41
CA GLY A 29 -4.84 -12.57 9.37
C GLY A 29 -4.34 -11.20 9.86
N ASP A 30 -3.06 -11.07 10.21
CA ASP A 30 -2.52 -9.83 10.76
C ASP A 30 -2.56 -8.70 9.74
N VAL A 31 -3.00 -7.52 10.16
CA VAL A 31 -3.06 -6.31 9.35
C VAL A 31 -2.16 -5.24 9.97
N VAL A 32 -1.22 -4.74 9.17
CA VAL A 32 -0.28 -3.70 9.60
C VAL A 32 -0.27 -2.55 8.60
N ALA A 33 -0.36 -1.31 9.08
CA ALA A 33 -0.10 -0.13 8.27
C ALA A 33 1.38 -0.07 7.91
N VAL A 34 1.70 0.04 6.62
CA VAL A 34 3.08 0.13 6.11
C VAL A 34 3.38 1.50 5.49
N SER A 35 2.44 2.42 5.59
CA SER A 35 2.64 3.85 5.28
C SER A 35 1.97 4.73 6.32
N ASN A 36 2.38 5.99 6.36
CA ASN A 36 1.69 7.06 7.05
C ASN A 36 1.73 8.32 6.15
N ALA A 37 0.70 8.49 5.32
CA ALA A 37 0.62 9.55 4.32
C ALA A 37 -0.23 10.72 4.80
N GLU A 38 0.08 11.93 4.32
CA GLU A 38 -0.73 13.14 4.58
C GLU A 38 -1.96 13.22 3.67
N SER A 39 -1.77 13.06 2.36
CA SER A 39 -2.84 13.13 1.34
C SER A 39 -3.30 11.76 0.81
N GLY A 40 -2.49 10.72 1.03
CA GLY A 40 -2.84 9.33 0.78
C GLY A 40 -2.06 8.65 -0.35
N PHE A 41 -1.93 7.33 -0.23
CA PHE A 41 -1.30 6.45 -1.21
C PHE A 41 -2.24 5.36 -1.73
N PHE A 42 -2.01 4.95 -2.97
CA PHE A 42 -2.90 4.10 -3.75
C PHE A 42 -2.13 3.09 -4.61
N ARG A 43 -2.84 2.05 -5.06
CA ARG A 43 -2.34 1.01 -5.98
C ARG A 43 -0.91 0.51 -5.63
N PRO A 44 -0.70 -0.04 -4.42
CA PRO A 44 0.62 -0.52 -4.04
C PRO A 44 1.06 -1.66 -4.96
N VAL A 45 2.31 -1.62 -5.44
CA VAL A 45 2.99 -2.64 -6.26
C VAL A 45 4.25 -3.13 -5.55
N PRO A 46 4.29 -4.39 -5.07
CA PRO A 46 5.50 -4.96 -4.50
C PRO A 46 6.63 -5.06 -5.52
N LEU A 47 7.81 -4.57 -5.13
CA LEU A 47 9.04 -4.66 -5.91
C LEU A 47 9.90 -5.83 -5.41
N ALA A 48 10.85 -6.26 -6.24
CA ALA A 48 11.70 -7.43 -5.93
C ALA A 48 12.62 -7.20 -4.72
N ASP A 49 12.94 -5.95 -4.40
CA ASP A 49 13.77 -5.55 -3.25
C ASP A 49 12.96 -5.31 -1.96
N GLY A 50 11.68 -5.67 -1.96
CA GLY A 50 10.79 -5.52 -0.80
C GLY A 50 10.19 -4.12 -0.64
N ARG A 51 10.54 -3.15 -1.48
CA ARG A 51 9.86 -1.84 -1.52
C ARG A 51 8.47 -1.95 -2.16
N LEU A 52 7.67 -0.90 -1.97
CA LEU A 52 6.40 -0.72 -2.65
C LEU A 52 6.48 0.50 -3.56
N LEU A 53 6.15 0.33 -4.83
CA LEU A 53 5.71 1.46 -5.65
C LEU A 53 4.27 1.78 -5.28
N VAL A 54 3.95 3.06 -5.08
CA VAL A 54 2.60 3.53 -4.80
C VAL A 54 2.32 4.77 -5.65
N LEU A 55 1.05 5.11 -5.79
CA LEU A 55 0.61 6.33 -6.46
C LEU A 55 0.06 7.32 -5.43
N ALA A 56 0.36 8.60 -5.58
CA ALA A 56 -0.33 9.70 -4.94
C ALA A 56 -1.37 10.29 -5.91
N TYR A 57 -2.48 10.81 -5.39
CA TYR A 57 -3.46 11.52 -6.20
C TYR A 57 -3.22 13.03 -6.11
N THR A 58 -3.04 13.65 -7.26
CA THR A 58 -2.69 15.07 -7.44
C THR A 58 -3.67 15.73 -8.41
N ALA A 59 -3.50 17.03 -8.69
CA ALA A 59 -4.30 17.71 -9.71
C ALA A 59 -4.10 17.11 -11.11
N GLU A 60 -2.93 16.51 -11.36
CA GLU A 60 -2.56 15.81 -12.58
C GLU A 60 -3.05 14.34 -12.59
N GLY A 61 -3.77 13.90 -11.56
CA GLY A 61 -4.24 12.54 -11.38
C GLY A 61 -3.28 11.68 -10.56
N PHE A 62 -3.26 10.37 -10.82
CA PHE A 62 -2.38 9.43 -10.13
C PHE A 62 -0.94 9.50 -10.67
N VAL A 63 -0.01 9.87 -9.80
CA VAL A 63 1.43 9.94 -10.13
C VAL A 63 2.24 9.09 -9.15
N PRO A 64 3.41 8.55 -9.55
CA PRO A 64 4.28 7.83 -8.63
C PRO A 64 4.67 8.70 -7.42
N ALA A 65 4.58 8.13 -6.21
CA ALA A 65 5.09 8.79 -5.01
C ALA A 65 6.58 8.47 -4.79
N THR A 66 7.28 9.36 -4.09
CA THR A 66 8.71 9.23 -3.71
C THR A 66 8.88 8.78 -2.27
#